data_AF-A0A499V9A5-F1
#
_entry.id   AF-A0A499V9A5-F1
#
_cell.length_a   1.000
_cell.length_b   1.000
_cell.length_c   1.000
_cell.angle_alpha   90.00
_cell.angle_beta   90.00
_cell.angle_gamma   90.00
#
_symmetry.space_group_name_H-M   'P 1'
#
loop_
_entity.id
_entity.type
_entity.pdbx_description
1 polymer ?
#
loop_
_entity_poly.entity_id
_entity_poly.type
_entity_poly.pdbx_seq_one_letter_code
_entity_poly.pdbx_strand_id
1 'polypeptide(L)'
;MRLPYPEAQNAPVHEKDMAALAVTALTEPGHSHQAYTVHGSESLTLRRQVEHIGEALGRPIRVETVSVEQAREEFAEKAPSNVAEALLRMWAAADGVPAPVSVIVDRITGRPAHTFAQWAADHADDFR
;
A
#
# COMPACT_ATOMS: atom_id res chain seq x y z
N MET A 1 -10.74 -13.01 1.47
CA MET A 1 -10.48 -11.95 0.49
C MET A 1 -10.23 -12.59 -0.87
N ARG A 2 -10.88 -12.08 -1.92
CA ARG A 2 -10.76 -12.62 -3.29
C ARG A 2 -9.98 -11.61 -4.14
N LEU A 3 -8.92 -12.05 -4.82
CA LEU A 3 -7.99 -11.18 -5.54
C LEU A 3 -7.59 -11.79 -6.89
N PRO A 4 -7.55 -11.03 -7.99
CA PRO A 4 -7.10 -11.54 -9.27
C PRO A 4 -5.58 -11.73 -9.36
N TYR A 5 -4.81 -10.91 -8.63
CA TYR A 5 -3.34 -10.94 -8.62
C TYR A 5 -2.81 -10.86 -7.18
N PRO A 6 -2.87 -11.95 -6.39
CA PRO A 6 -2.38 -11.93 -5.01
C PRO A 6 -0.89 -11.61 -4.87
N GLU A 7 -0.10 -11.87 -5.91
CA GLU A 7 1.36 -11.66 -5.92
C GLU A 7 1.74 -10.30 -6.55
N ALA A 8 0.77 -9.47 -6.91
CA ALA A 8 0.99 -8.07 -7.26
C ALA A 8 1.63 -7.33 -6.10
N GLN A 9 2.75 -6.65 -6.36
CA GLN A 9 3.48 -5.93 -5.32
C GLN A 9 3.28 -4.42 -5.41
N ASN A 10 3.24 -3.78 -4.25
CA ASN A 10 3.35 -2.33 -4.12
C ASN A 10 4.20 -2.01 -2.87
N ALA A 11 4.51 -0.73 -2.68
CA ALA A 11 5.23 -0.25 -1.49
C ALA A 11 4.36 0.78 -0.75
N PRO A 12 3.40 0.34 0.07
CA PRO A 12 2.47 1.24 0.76
C PRO A 12 3.22 2.18 1.71
N VAL A 13 2.80 3.44 1.75
CA VAL A 13 3.35 4.45 2.66
C VAL A 13 2.36 4.68 3.79
N HIS A 14 2.83 4.62 5.03
CA HIS A 14 2.01 4.99 6.18
C HIS A 14 1.69 6.50 6.15
N GLU A 15 0.44 6.87 6.39
CA GLU A 15 -0.02 8.26 6.37
C GLU A 15 0.66 9.14 7.42
N LYS A 16 1.09 8.58 8.56
CA LYS A 16 1.93 9.29 9.55
C LYS A 16 3.29 9.73 9.01
N ASP A 17 3.83 9.01 8.03
CA ASP A 17 5.11 9.36 7.39
C ASP A 17 4.91 10.41 6.30
N MET A 18 3.83 10.31 5.51
CA MET A 18 3.45 11.39 4.61
C MET A 18 3.20 12.71 5.36
N ALA A 19 2.54 12.64 6.52
CA ALA A 19 2.34 13.80 7.38
C ALA A 19 3.67 14.36 7.92
N ALA A 20 4.59 13.51 8.39
CA ALA A 20 5.88 13.96 8.88
C ALA A 20 6.75 14.58 7.78
N LEU A 21 6.74 14.00 6.57
CA LEU A 21 7.39 14.59 5.40
C LEU A 21 6.83 15.97 5.08
N ALA A 22 5.51 16.12 5.08
CA ALA A 22 4.85 17.40 4.83
C ALA A 22 5.20 18.44 5.90
N VAL A 23 5.14 18.07 7.18
CA VAL A 23 5.51 18.96 8.30
C VAL A 23 6.95 19.42 8.15
N THR A 24 7.89 18.49 7.98
CA THR A 24 9.32 18.81 7.81
C THR A 24 9.54 19.76 6.64
N ALA A 25 8.93 19.46 5.48
CA ALA A 25 9.05 20.28 4.28
C ALA A 25 8.50 21.71 4.47
N LEU A 26 7.50 21.90 5.33
CA LEU A 26 6.87 23.18 5.62
C LEU A 26 7.59 23.97 6.72
N THR A 27 8.28 23.29 7.65
CA THR A 27 8.86 23.92 8.84
C THR A 27 10.38 24.05 8.80
N GLU A 28 11.06 23.31 7.94
CA GLU A 28 12.52 23.27 7.86
C GLU A 28 13.05 23.86 6.53
N PRO A 29 14.26 24.45 6.52
CA PRO A 29 14.87 24.95 5.30
C PRO A 29 15.36 23.80 4.39
N GLY A 30 15.56 24.09 3.09
CA GLY A 30 16.17 23.16 2.15
C GLY A 30 15.19 22.34 1.29
N HIS A 31 13.88 22.51 1.50
CA HIS A 31 12.84 21.80 0.75
C HIS A 31 12.23 22.61 -0.41
N SER A 32 12.64 23.87 -0.58
CA SER A 32 12.17 24.72 -1.68
C SER A 32 12.56 24.15 -3.05
N HIS A 33 11.61 24.17 -3.98
CA HIS A 33 11.77 23.63 -5.34
C HIS A 33 12.17 22.14 -5.40
N GLN A 34 11.89 21.37 -4.34
CA GLN A 34 12.09 19.92 -4.32
C GLN A 34 10.79 19.17 -4.63
N ALA A 35 10.92 18.03 -5.29
CA ALA A 35 9.85 17.06 -5.49
C ALA A 35 10.36 15.69 -5.04
N TYR A 36 9.67 15.09 -4.07
CA TYR A 36 10.06 13.81 -3.49
C TYR A 36 9.15 12.69 -4.01
N THR A 37 9.74 11.68 -4.64
CA THR A 37 9.04 10.43 -4.97
C THR A 37 9.08 9.51 -3.77
N VAL A 38 7.94 9.35 -3.09
CA VAL A 38 7.84 8.62 -1.83
C VAL A 38 7.25 7.23 -2.06
N HIS A 39 7.92 6.22 -1.51
CA HIS A 39 7.45 4.84 -1.44
C HIS A 39 7.62 4.31 -0.01
N GLY A 40 6.90 3.23 0.32
CA GLY A 40 7.07 2.52 1.59
C GLY A 40 8.48 1.96 1.77
N SER A 41 8.78 1.50 2.98
CA SER A 41 10.03 0.83 3.32
C SER A 41 10.17 -0.55 2.69
N GLU A 42 9.06 -1.17 2.28
CA GLU A 42 8.99 -2.56 1.88
C GLU A 42 8.12 -2.73 0.63
N SER A 43 8.56 -3.59 -0.29
CA SER A 43 7.72 -4.08 -1.39
C SER A 43 6.97 -5.31 -0.91
N LEU A 44 5.64 -5.24 -0.89
CA LEU A 44 4.78 -6.31 -0.36
C LEU A 44 3.76 -6.74 -1.40
N THR A 45 3.55 -8.05 -1.49
CA THR A 45 2.42 -8.59 -2.27
C THR A 45 1.10 -8.21 -1.61
N LEU A 46 0.02 -8.14 -2.40
CA LEU A 46 -1.33 -7.97 -1.85
C LEU A 46 -1.67 -9.07 -0.84
N ARG A 47 -1.21 -10.31 -1.07
CA ARG A 47 -1.33 -11.41 -0.10
C ARG A 47 -0.67 -11.07 1.23
N ARG A 48 0.58 -10.60 1.22
CA ARG A 48 1.31 -10.24 2.46
C ARG A 48 0.63 -9.10 3.22
N GLN A 49 0.07 -8.13 2.51
CA GLN A 49 -0.72 -7.07 3.14
C GLN A 49 -1.95 -7.65 3.87
N VAL A 50 -2.69 -8.56 3.23
CA VAL A 50 -3.84 -9.23 3.86
C VAL A 50 -3.40 -10.09 5.06
N GLU A 51 -2.24 -10.73 5.00
CA GLU A 51 -1.67 -11.48 6.12
C GLU A 51 -1.38 -10.58 7.32
N HIS A 52 -0.73 -9.42 7.12
CA HIS A 52 -0.49 -8.46 8.20
C HIS A 52 -1.78 -7.91 8.83
N ILE A 53 -2.82 -7.67 8.02
CA ILE A 53 -4.15 -7.30 8.54
C ILE A 53 -4.72 -8.45 9.39
N GLY A 54 -4.58 -9.71 8.95
CA GLY A 54 -5.00 -10.87 9.72
C GLY A 54 -4.25 -11.04 11.04
N GLU A 55 -2.93 -10.84 11.03
CA GLU A 55 -2.07 -10.84 12.22
C GLU A 55 -2.52 -9.77 13.23
N ALA A 56 -2.78 -8.54 12.76
CA ALA A 56 -3.27 -7.45 13.59
C ALA A 56 -4.67 -7.73 14.20
N LEU A 57 -5.51 -8.48 13.48
CA LEU A 57 -6.81 -8.94 13.98
C LEU A 57 -6.72 -10.19 14.87
N GLY A 58 -5.55 -10.83 14.97
CA GLY A 58 -5.38 -12.11 15.66
C GLY A 58 -6.08 -13.29 14.99
N ARG A 59 -6.42 -13.19 13.69
CA ARG A 59 -7.06 -14.27 12.93
C ARG A 59 -6.61 -14.29 11.46
N PRO A 60 -6.35 -15.48 10.86
CA PRO A 60 -5.94 -15.55 9.47
C PRO A 60 -7.06 -15.12 8.52
N ILE A 61 -6.73 -14.30 7.51
CA ILE A 61 -7.63 -13.94 6.41
C ILE A 61 -7.22 -14.75 5.18
N ARG A 62 -8.07 -15.67 4.73
CA ARG A 62 -7.79 -16.47 3.52
C ARG A 62 -7.83 -15.60 2.27
N VAL A 63 -6.79 -15.70 1.45
CA VAL A 63 -6.74 -15.13 0.10
C VAL A 63 -7.07 -16.20 -0.93
N GLU A 64 -8.11 -15.97 -1.72
CA GLU A 64 -8.53 -16.80 -2.84
C GLU A 64 -8.23 -16.07 -4.15
N THR A 65 -7.57 -16.76 -5.08
CA THR A 65 -7.31 -16.23 -6.42
C THR A 65 -8.55 -16.40 -7.30
N VAL A 66 -8.99 -15.32 -7.95
CA VAL A 66 -10.13 -15.32 -8.88
C VAL A 66 -9.71 -14.90 -10.28
N SER A 67 -10.54 -15.12 -11.30
CA SER A 67 -10.21 -14.61 -12.63
C SER A 67 -10.34 -13.08 -12.70
N VAL A 68 -9.70 -12.47 -13.70
CA VAL A 68 -9.80 -11.02 -13.94
C VAL A 68 -11.23 -10.62 -14.29
N GLU A 69 -11.94 -11.48 -15.03
CA GLU A 69 -13.33 -11.29 -15.43
C GLU A 69 -14.24 -11.28 -14.19
N GLN A 70 -14.06 -12.24 -13.28
CA GLN A 70 -14.80 -12.29 -12.02
C GLN A 70 -14.51 -11.05 -11.17
N ALA A 71 -13.23 -10.67 -11.00
CA ALA A 71 -12.87 -9.48 -10.26
C ALA A 71 -13.44 -8.18 -10.89
N ARG A 72 -13.48 -8.11 -12.23
CA ARG A 72 -14.06 -6.99 -12.97
C ARG A 72 -15.56 -6.85 -12.72
N GLU A 73 -16.29 -7.96 -12.76
CA GLU A 73 -17.73 -7.99 -12.43
C GLU A 73 -17.96 -7.52 -10.99
N GLU A 74 -17.16 -8.00 -10.04
CA GLU A 74 -17.25 -7.60 -8.62
C GLU A 74 -16.91 -6.13 -8.38
N PHE A 75 -15.98 -5.55 -9.15
CA PHE A 75 -15.61 -4.14 -9.03
C PHE A 75 -16.59 -3.18 -9.70
N ALA A 76 -17.32 -3.64 -10.72
CA ALA A 76 -18.32 -2.82 -11.41
C ALA A 76 -19.43 -2.31 -10.47
N GLU A 77 -19.69 -3.02 -9.37
CA GLU A 77 -20.66 -2.61 -8.35
C GLU A 77 -20.11 -1.54 -7.38
N LYS A 78 -18.79 -1.39 -7.29
CA LYS A 78 -18.13 -0.60 -6.23
C LYS A 78 -17.35 0.61 -6.74
N ALA A 79 -17.01 0.63 -8.02
CA ALA A 79 -16.23 1.70 -8.62
C ALA A 79 -16.65 1.96 -10.07
N PRO A 80 -16.46 3.19 -10.59
CA PRO A 80 -16.57 3.46 -12.02
C PRO A 80 -15.69 2.52 -12.85
N SER A 81 -16.18 2.07 -14.00
CA SER A 81 -15.52 1.05 -14.82
C SER A 81 -14.07 1.41 -15.20
N ASN A 82 -13.82 2.69 -15.51
CA ASN A 82 -12.48 3.17 -15.83
C ASN A 82 -11.49 3.04 -14.66
N VAL A 83 -11.96 3.18 -13.41
CA VAL A 83 -11.13 3.03 -12.20
C VAL A 83 -10.84 1.55 -11.96
N ALA A 84 -11.84 0.68 -12.09
CA ALA A 84 -11.66 -0.76 -11.96
C ALA A 84 -10.67 -1.30 -13.00
N GLU A 85 -10.79 -0.91 -14.27
CA GLU A 85 -9.85 -1.31 -15.32
C GLU A 85 -8.42 -0.83 -15.05
N ALA A 86 -8.26 0.42 -14.59
CA ALA A 86 -6.95 0.96 -14.27
C ALA A 86 -6.29 0.17 -13.13
N LEU A 87 -7.06 -0.16 -12.08
CA LEU A 87 -6.58 -0.94 -10.95
C LEU A 87 -6.15 -2.36 -11.38
N LEU A 88 -6.99 -3.05 -12.17
CA LEU A 88 -6.69 -4.38 -12.67
C LEU A 88 -5.43 -4.38 -13.53
N ARG A 89 -5.25 -3.39 -14.41
CA ARG A 89 -4.03 -3.23 -15.23
C ARG A 89 -2.79 -2.96 -14.37
N MET A 90 -2.92 -2.13 -13.34
CA MET A 90 -1.83 -1.84 -12.41
C MET A 90 -1.39 -3.10 -11.66
N TRP A 91 -2.33 -3.89 -11.13
CA TRP A 91 -2.00 -5.14 -10.46
C TRP A 91 -1.41 -6.19 -11.40
N ALA A 92 -1.95 -6.32 -12.62
CA ALA A 92 -1.38 -7.22 -13.62
C ALA A 92 0.08 -6.88 -13.95
N ALA A 93 0.41 -5.59 -14.06
CA ALA A 93 1.78 -5.13 -14.33
C ALA A 93 2.73 -5.32 -13.13
N ALA A 94 2.19 -5.41 -11.91
CA ALA A 94 2.95 -5.57 -10.68
C ALA A 94 3.05 -7.02 -10.18
N ASP A 95 2.39 -7.98 -10.86
CA ASP A 95 2.33 -9.38 -10.45
C ASP A 95 3.72 -10.03 -10.49
N GLY A 96 4.25 -10.37 -9.30
CA GLY A 96 5.61 -10.90 -9.16
C GLY A 96 6.73 -9.89 -9.41
N VAL A 97 6.42 -8.61 -9.64
CA VAL A 97 7.40 -7.55 -9.92
C VAL A 97 7.61 -6.72 -8.66
N PRO A 98 8.81 -6.70 -8.05
CA PRO A 98 9.09 -5.88 -6.88
C PRO A 98 8.83 -4.39 -7.16
N ALA A 99 8.12 -3.74 -6.25
CA ALA A 99 7.88 -2.31 -6.30
C ALA A 99 9.13 -1.55 -5.82
N PRO A 100 9.37 -0.33 -6.35
CA PRO A 100 10.39 0.54 -5.81
C PRO A 100 10.06 0.90 -4.36
N VAL A 101 11.07 0.84 -3.49
CA VAL A 101 11.01 1.29 -2.09
C VAL A 101 11.83 2.56 -1.92
N SER A 102 11.59 3.32 -0.84
CA SER A 102 12.32 4.56 -0.60
C SER A 102 12.80 4.71 0.83
N VAL A 103 13.94 5.39 1.00
CA VAL A 103 14.48 5.83 2.30
C VAL A 103 14.22 7.32 2.56
N ILE A 104 13.28 7.93 1.82
CA ILE A 104 13.04 9.37 1.89
C ILE A 104 12.50 9.78 3.26
N VAL A 105 11.65 8.96 3.87
CA VAL A 105 11.13 9.24 5.23
C VAL A 105 12.29 9.38 6.21
N ASP A 106 13.19 8.40 6.26
CA ASP A 106 14.39 8.43 7.10
C ASP A 106 15.26 9.66 6.81
N ARG A 107 15.60 9.86 5.53
CA ARG A 107 16.48 10.95 5.12
C ARG A 107 15.94 12.34 5.47
N ILE A 108 14.63 12.56 5.33
CA ILE A 108 14.01 13.88 5.51
C ILE A 108 13.60 14.11 6.94
N THR A 109 13.06 13.09 7.62
CA THR A 109 12.47 13.25 8.96
C THR A 109 13.38 12.78 10.09
N GLY A 110 14.51 12.12 9.78
CA GLY A 110 15.46 11.59 10.76
C GLY A 110 14.95 10.38 11.56
N ARG A 111 13.82 9.78 11.13
CA ARG A 111 13.21 8.61 11.76
C ARG A 111 12.90 7.54 10.72
N PRO A 112 13.02 6.24 11.06
CA PRO A 112 12.69 5.17 10.12
C PRO A 112 11.22 5.27 9.68
N ALA A 113 10.94 4.88 8.44
CA ALA A 113 9.57 4.72 7.95
C ALA A 113 8.86 3.60 8.72
N HIS A 114 7.55 3.76 8.87
CA HIS A 114 6.71 2.73 9.44
C HIS A 114 6.51 1.60 8.43
N THR A 115 6.44 0.37 8.93
CA THR A 115 6.11 -0.81 8.14
C THR A 115 4.62 -0.93 7.91
N PHE A 116 4.21 -1.74 6.93
CA PHE A 116 2.80 -2.05 6.73
C PHE A 116 2.21 -2.83 7.92
N ALA A 117 3.01 -3.65 8.61
CA ALA A 117 2.57 -4.35 9.81
C ALA A 117 2.22 -3.38 10.95
N GLN A 118 2.98 -2.28 11.11
CA GLN A 118 2.65 -1.22 12.06
C GLN A 118 1.35 -0.51 11.66
N TRP A 119 1.18 -0.18 10.37
CA TRP A 119 -0.07 0.39 9.87
C TRP A 119 -1.27 -0.53 10.15
N ALA A 120 -1.13 -1.83 9.90
CA ALA A 120 -2.19 -2.81 10.13
C ALA A 120 -2.56 -2.90 11.63
N ALA A 121 -1.59 -2.79 12.53
CA ALA A 121 -1.83 -2.76 13.97
C ALA A 121 -2.52 -1.46 14.41
N ASP A 122 -2.07 -0.31 13.90
CA ASP A 122 -2.65 1.01 14.19
C ASP A 122 -4.11 1.11 13.72
N HIS A 123 -4.46 0.44 12.63
CA HIS A 123 -5.79 0.42 12.01
C HIS A 123 -6.60 -0.86 12.30
N ALA A 124 -6.18 -1.69 13.25
CA ALA A 124 -6.82 -2.98 13.49
C ALA A 124 -8.34 -2.85 13.79
N ASP A 125 -8.74 -1.77 14.45
CA ASP A 125 -10.15 -1.48 14.79
C ASP A 125 -11.03 -1.20 13.57
N ASP A 126 -10.47 -0.74 12.45
CA ASP A 126 -11.21 -0.46 11.22
C ASP A 126 -11.71 -1.75 10.53
N PHE A 127 -11.18 -2.91 10.93
CA PHE A 127 -11.45 -4.22 10.33
C PHE A 127 -12.14 -5.23 11.27
N ARG A 128 -12.56 -4.79 12.47
CA ARG A 128 -13.24 -5.66 13.45
C ARG A 128 -14.68 -5.97 13.07
#